data_AF-A0A960ZE29-F1
#
_entry.id   AF-A0A960ZE29-F1
#
_cell.length_a   1.000
_cell.length_b   1.000
_cell.length_c   1.000
_cell.angle_alpha   90.00
_cell.angle_beta   90.00
_cell.angle_gamma   90.00
#
_symmetry.space_group_name_H-M   'P 1'
#
loop_
_entity.id
_entity.type
_entity.pdbx_description
1 polymer ?
#
loop_
_entity_poly.entity_id
_entity_poly.type
_entity_poly.pdbx_seq_one_letter_code
_entity_poly.pdbx_strand_id
1 'polypeptide(L)'
;MTENVLKTTIREEFGTTAMNRLRKSGWVPAIVYGKKSESVAVQINKQELVHFLHSLSSEHALMKLKIKNKNENVMIKDIQYHPYKNFIHHIDFHKVSLDEKITTSVAVEEVGEAKGLLSGGIIEHSLRELRIECYPQDIPTVIEIDITELEIGDSIHVGEITPPKGVRFLDDPEQSVISLIAPKVETEETEETGELGEEVSGSAPEPELIRKRPKAEDEE
;
A
#
# COMPACT_ATOMS: atom_id res chain seq x y z
N MET A 1 -0.16 10.45 -26.05
CA MET A 1 -0.88 10.90 -24.84
C MET A 1 -2.30 10.37 -24.93
N THR A 2 -2.57 9.22 -24.33
CA THR A 2 -3.91 8.62 -24.33
C THR A 2 -4.76 9.40 -23.34
N GLU A 3 -5.89 9.98 -23.78
CA GLU A 3 -6.81 10.63 -22.85
C GLU A 3 -7.58 9.57 -22.06
N ASN A 4 -6.97 9.11 -20.97
CA ASN A 4 -7.53 8.13 -20.06
C ASN A 4 -8.72 8.76 -19.29
N VAL A 5 -9.91 8.66 -19.89
CA VAL A 5 -11.20 9.09 -19.32
C VAL A 5 -12.01 7.88 -18.86
N LEU A 6 -12.16 7.72 -17.53
CA LEU A 6 -12.99 6.66 -16.95
C LEU A 6 -14.42 7.18 -16.68
N LYS A 7 -15.42 6.41 -17.12
CA LYS A 7 -16.84 6.77 -16.95
C LYS A 7 -17.32 6.37 -15.55
N THR A 8 -18.03 7.26 -14.87
CA THR A 8 -18.63 6.96 -13.57
C THR A 8 -20.12 7.30 -13.55
N THR A 9 -20.88 6.53 -12.77
CA THR A 9 -22.30 6.79 -12.52
C THR A 9 -22.47 7.22 -11.07
N ILE A 10 -23.31 8.21 -10.78
CA ILE A 10 -23.58 8.61 -9.39
C ILE A 10 -24.43 7.53 -8.71
N ARG A 11 -24.14 7.24 -7.46
CA ARG A 11 -24.81 6.24 -6.64
C ARG A 11 -25.79 6.90 -5.67
N GLU A 12 -27.02 6.39 -5.63
CA GLU A 12 -28.08 6.85 -4.72
C GLU A 12 -28.33 5.87 -3.55
N GLU A 13 -28.02 4.58 -3.73
CA GLU A 13 -28.16 3.57 -2.66
C GLU A 13 -26.95 3.55 -1.72
N PHE A 14 -27.20 3.49 -0.41
CA PHE A 14 -26.17 3.40 0.64
C PHE A 14 -26.38 2.16 1.53
N GLY A 15 -25.35 1.76 2.28
CA GLY A 15 -25.40 0.65 3.24
C GLY A 15 -24.86 -0.69 2.72
N THR A 16 -24.47 -1.56 3.66
CA THR A 16 -23.69 -2.79 3.41
C THR A 16 -24.35 -3.75 2.43
N THR A 17 -25.65 -3.99 2.57
CA THR A 17 -26.41 -4.92 1.71
C THR A 17 -26.46 -4.44 0.26
N ALA A 18 -26.67 -3.14 0.03
CA ALA A 18 -26.65 -2.54 -1.29
C ALA A 18 -25.25 -2.65 -1.92
N MET A 19 -24.17 -2.37 -1.17
CA MET A 19 -22.80 -2.48 -1.70
C MET A 19 -22.43 -3.91 -2.08
N ASN A 20 -22.88 -4.90 -1.30
CA ASN A 20 -22.67 -6.31 -1.61
C ASN A 20 -23.45 -6.77 -2.85
N ARG A 21 -24.66 -6.25 -3.08
CA ARG A 21 -25.40 -6.46 -4.34
C ARG A 21 -24.70 -5.81 -5.53
N LEU A 22 -24.28 -4.55 -5.38
CA LEU A 22 -23.58 -3.76 -6.39
C LEU A 22 -22.28 -4.46 -6.86
N ARG A 23 -21.46 -4.95 -5.92
CA ARG A 23 -20.25 -5.76 -6.21
C ARG A 23 -20.56 -7.08 -6.90
N LYS A 24 -21.63 -7.79 -6.50
CA LYS A 24 -22.09 -9.01 -7.18
C LYS A 24 -22.53 -8.74 -8.62
N SER A 25 -23.11 -7.57 -8.90
CA SER A 25 -23.49 -7.15 -10.25
C SER A 25 -22.34 -6.61 -11.13
N GLY A 26 -21.08 -6.72 -10.69
CA GLY A 26 -19.92 -6.32 -11.47
C GLY A 26 -19.57 -4.81 -11.42
N TRP A 27 -20.14 -4.08 -10.47
CA TRP A 27 -19.81 -2.68 -10.22
C TRP A 27 -18.91 -2.54 -8.98
N VAL A 28 -18.03 -1.54 -8.98
CA VAL A 28 -17.17 -1.19 -7.84
C VAL A 28 -17.66 0.14 -7.27
N PRO A 29 -17.99 0.22 -5.97
CA PRO A 29 -18.30 1.49 -5.31
C PRO A 29 -17.01 2.30 -5.13
N ALA A 30 -17.10 3.61 -5.34
CA ALA A 30 -16.00 4.53 -5.11
C ALA A 30 -16.51 5.88 -4.59
N ILE A 31 -15.62 6.68 -4.01
CA ILE A 31 -15.92 8.04 -3.55
C ILE A 31 -14.97 9.02 -4.24
N VAL A 32 -15.50 10.14 -4.73
CA VAL A 32 -14.71 11.25 -5.24
C VAL A 32 -14.84 12.42 -4.27
N TYR A 33 -13.74 12.90 -3.69
CA TYR A 33 -13.73 14.01 -2.74
C TYR A 33 -12.54 14.95 -2.98
N GLY A 34 -12.58 16.17 -2.44
CA GLY A 34 -11.42 17.08 -2.50
C GLY A 34 -11.68 18.39 -1.75
N LYS A 35 -10.61 19.14 -1.46
CA LYS A 35 -10.65 20.35 -0.60
C LYS A 35 -11.71 21.41 -0.96
N LYS A 36 -12.12 21.49 -2.23
CA LYS A 36 -13.01 22.52 -2.79
C LYS A 36 -14.30 21.96 -3.40
N SER A 37 -14.69 20.71 -3.09
CA SER A 37 -15.89 20.09 -3.67
C SER A 37 -16.50 19.08 -2.71
N GLU A 38 -17.83 18.99 -2.71
CA GLU A 38 -18.57 17.99 -1.94
C GLU A 38 -18.19 16.55 -2.37
N SER A 39 -18.17 15.64 -1.40
CA SER A 39 -17.87 14.22 -1.66
C SER A 39 -19.01 13.56 -2.43
N VAL A 40 -18.71 13.03 -3.61
CA VAL A 40 -19.68 12.36 -4.49
C VAL A 40 -19.47 10.85 -4.41
N ALA A 41 -20.50 10.12 -3.99
CA ALA A 41 -20.54 8.67 -4.11
C ALA A 41 -20.80 8.26 -5.57
N VAL A 42 -19.89 7.47 -6.14
CA VAL A 42 -19.98 6.97 -7.51
C VAL A 42 -19.88 5.44 -7.55
N GLN A 43 -20.21 4.89 -8.71
CA GLN A 43 -20.01 3.49 -9.05
C GLN A 43 -19.39 3.39 -10.45
N ILE A 44 -18.49 2.42 -10.61
CA ILE A 44 -17.67 2.21 -11.81
C ILE A 44 -17.81 0.75 -12.24
N ASN A 45 -17.81 0.46 -13.54
CA ASN A 45 -17.82 -0.93 -14.02
C ASN A 45 -16.46 -1.60 -13.70
N LYS A 46 -16.49 -2.80 -13.10
CA LYS A 46 -15.26 -3.51 -12.70
C LYS A 46 -14.31 -3.79 -13.88
N GLN A 47 -14.84 -4.15 -15.05
CA GLN A 47 -14.03 -4.50 -16.22
C GLN A 47 -13.36 -3.25 -16.82
N GLU A 48 -14.13 -2.17 -16.98
CA GLU A 48 -13.59 -0.87 -17.42
C GLU A 48 -12.50 -0.38 -16.45
N LEU A 49 -12.75 -0.50 -15.13
CA LEU A 49 -11.80 -0.09 -14.09
C LEU A 49 -10.50 -0.90 -14.11
N VAL A 50 -10.54 -2.23 -14.20
CA VAL A 50 -9.33 -3.07 -14.24
C VAL A 50 -8.51 -2.80 -15.51
N HIS A 51 -9.18 -2.69 -16.67
CA HIS A 51 -8.50 -2.32 -17.91
C HIS A 51 -7.87 -0.92 -17.83
N PHE A 52 -8.59 0.02 -17.21
CA PHE A 52 -8.10 1.38 -16.99
C PHE A 52 -6.86 1.40 -16.10
N LEU A 53 -6.89 0.72 -14.94
CA LEU A 53 -5.74 0.62 -14.04
C LEU A 53 -4.52 -0.02 -14.71
N HIS A 54 -4.70 -1.12 -15.46
CA HIS A 54 -3.61 -1.74 -16.22
C HIS A 54 -3.07 -0.86 -17.36
N SER A 55 -3.83 0.15 -17.80
CA SER A 55 -3.38 1.13 -18.80
C SER A 55 -2.68 2.36 -18.20
N LEU A 56 -2.69 2.50 -16.88
CA LEU A 56 -1.93 3.53 -16.17
C LEU A 56 -0.54 2.97 -15.86
N SER A 57 0.48 3.80 -16.07
CA SER A 57 1.85 3.46 -15.71
C SER A 57 2.12 3.57 -14.21
N SER A 58 1.26 4.26 -13.45
CA SER A 58 1.41 4.50 -12.01
C SER A 58 0.05 4.55 -11.32
N GLU A 59 -0.02 4.07 -10.07
CA GLU A 59 -1.21 4.21 -9.22
C GLU A 59 -1.54 5.68 -8.90
N HIS A 60 -0.52 6.55 -8.87
CA HIS A 60 -0.68 7.98 -8.56
C HIS A 60 -0.80 8.87 -9.81
N ALA A 61 -1.02 8.28 -10.98
CA ALA A 61 -1.19 9.04 -12.22
C ALA A 61 -2.43 9.97 -12.20
N LEU A 62 -2.26 11.19 -12.71
CA LEU A 62 -3.37 12.10 -13.02
C LEU A 62 -4.34 11.47 -14.03
N MET A 63 -5.63 11.51 -13.72
CA MET A 63 -6.69 10.94 -14.56
C MET A 63 -7.93 11.82 -14.63
N LYS A 64 -8.73 11.63 -15.68
CA LYS A 64 -9.99 12.35 -15.89
C LYS A 64 -11.16 11.40 -15.57
N LEU A 65 -11.91 11.67 -14.50
CA LEU A 65 -13.20 11.00 -14.29
C LEU A 65 -14.31 11.77 -14.99
N LYS A 66 -15.15 11.08 -15.76
CA LYS A 66 -16.38 11.64 -16.30
C LYS A 66 -17.54 11.36 -15.33
N ILE A 67 -17.88 12.37 -14.53
CA ILE A 67 -19.01 12.35 -13.60
C ILE A 67 -20.19 13.09 -14.26
N LYS A 68 -21.26 12.36 -14.60
CA LYS A 68 -22.36 12.87 -15.44
C LYS A 68 -21.83 13.44 -16.76
N ASN A 69 -21.86 14.77 -16.92
CA ASN A 69 -21.39 15.51 -18.10
C ASN A 69 -20.16 16.39 -17.83
N LYS A 70 -19.53 16.28 -16.65
CA LYS A 70 -18.30 17.01 -16.32
C LYS A 70 -17.12 16.04 -16.30
N ASN A 71 -16.00 16.47 -16.87
CA ASN A 71 -14.71 15.81 -16.70
C ASN A 71 -13.99 16.49 -15.54
N GLU A 72 -13.60 15.73 -14.52
CA GLU A 72 -12.86 16.24 -13.37
C GLU A 72 -11.49 15.56 -13.28
N ASN A 73 -10.45 16.36 -13.02
CA ASN A 73 -9.11 15.85 -12.77
C ASN A 73 -9.06 15.27 -11.35
N VAL A 74 -8.70 14.00 -11.23
CA VAL A 74 -8.54 13.31 -9.96
C VAL A 74 -7.24 12.49 -9.97
N MET A 75 -6.85 12.05 -8.79
CA MET A 75 -5.81 11.07 -8.53
C MET A 75 -6.42 9.96 -7.68
N ILE A 76 -5.94 8.72 -7.82
CA ILE A 76 -6.30 7.67 -6.87
C ILE A 76 -5.58 7.96 -5.55
N LYS A 77 -6.31 7.84 -4.43
CA LYS A 77 -5.75 7.99 -3.08
C LYS A 77 -5.57 6.66 -2.35
N ASP A 78 -6.48 5.71 -2.56
CA ASP A 78 -6.43 4.36 -1.99
C ASP A 78 -7.20 3.38 -2.89
N ILE A 79 -6.72 2.13 -2.99
CA ILE A 79 -7.37 1.01 -3.67
C ILE A 79 -7.50 -0.14 -2.68
N GLN A 80 -8.71 -0.38 -2.20
CA GLN A 80 -8.97 -1.47 -1.26
C GLN A 80 -9.22 -2.76 -2.03
N TYR A 81 -8.28 -3.70 -1.95
CA TYR A 81 -8.42 -5.03 -2.52
C TYR A 81 -9.14 -5.99 -1.56
N HIS A 82 -9.91 -6.93 -2.10
CA HIS A 82 -10.52 -8.00 -1.31
C HIS A 82 -9.44 -9.06 -0.97
N PRO A 83 -9.16 -9.35 0.31
CA PRO A 83 -7.97 -10.09 0.75
C PRO A 83 -7.82 -11.49 0.11
N TYR A 84 -8.93 -12.23 -0.07
CA TYR A 84 -8.89 -13.57 -0.66
C TYR A 84 -9.18 -13.65 -2.18
N LYS A 85 -9.95 -12.71 -2.75
CA LYS A 85 -10.59 -12.89 -4.07
C LYS A 85 -9.98 -12.03 -5.18
N ASN A 86 -8.82 -11.41 -4.90
CA ASN A 86 -8.06 -10.54 -5.79
C ASN A 86 -8.93 -9.64 -6.70
N PHE A 87 -9.84 -8.88 -6.08
CA PHE A 87 -10.66 -7.90 -6.78
C PHE A 87 -10.79 -6.62 -5.96
N ILE A 88 -10.96 -5.50 -6.65
CA ILE A 88 -11.10 -4.19 -6.04
C ILE A 88 -12.46 -4.08 -5.33
N HIS A 89 -12.40 -3.88 -4.02
CA HIS A 89 -13.54 -3.74 -3.12
C HIS A 89 -14.07 -2.30 -3.02
N HIS A 90 -13.16 -1.32 -3.04
CA HIS A 90 -13.45 0.11 -3.02
C HIS A 90 -12.29 0.90 -3.65
N ILE A 91 -12.56 2.10 -4.16
CA ILE A 91 -11.52 3.08 -4.55
C ILE A 91 -11.88 4.45 -4.01
N ASP A 92 -10.89 5.15 -3.48
CA ASP A 92 -10.96 6.56 -3.15
C ASP A 92 -10.25 7.41 -4.19
N PHE A 93 -10.97 8.39 -4.74
CA PHE A 93 -10.45 9.37 -5.69
C PHE A 93 -10.37 10.75 -5.03
N HIS A 94 -9.18 11.34 -5.07
CA HIS A 94 -8.95 12.70 -4.61
C HIS A 94 -8.93 13.67 -5.81
N LYS A 95 -9.85 14.63 -5.82
CA LYS A 95 -9.93 15.70 -6.82
C LYS A 95 -8.81 16.71 -6.57
N VAL A 96 -7.97 16.93 -7.59
CA VAL A 96 -6.77 17.75 -7.50
C VAL A 96 -6.86 18.98 -8.41
N SER A 97 -6.45 20.13 -7.87
CA SER A 97 -6.20 21.36 -8.64
C SER A 97 -4.77 21.30 -9.19
N LEU A 98 -4.56 21.69 -10.45
CA LEU A 98 -3.21 21.66 -11.06
C LEU A 98 -2.23 22.65 -10.39
N ASP A 99 -2.75 23.74 -9.82
CA ASP A 99 -1.97 24.82 -9.21
C ASP A 99 -1.62 24.60 -7.72
N GLU A 100 -2.08 23.49 -7.13
CA GLU A 100 -1.84 23.16 -5.72
C GLU A 100 -0.83 22.04 -5.58
N LYS A 101 0.20 22.24 -4.75
CA LYS A 101 1.10 21.16 -4.34
C LYS A 101 0.33 20.08 -3.59
N ILE A 102 0.67 18.82 -3.86
CA ILE A 102 0.10 17.66 -3.19
C ILE A 102 1.20 16.81 -2.57
N THR A 103 0.84 16.08 -1.52
CA THR A 103 1.68 15.05 -0.92
C THR A 103 1.19 13.68 -1.36
N THR A 104 2.06 12.89 -1.98
CA THR A 104 1.78 11.50 -2.36
C THR A 104 2.97 10.61 -2.01
N SER A 105 2.71 9.33 -1.79
CA SER A 105 3.75 8.30 -1.92
C SER A 105 4.09 8.13 -3.40
N VAL A 106 5.30 7.67 -3.71
CA VAL A 106 5.66 7.06 -5.01
C VAL A 106 6.55 5.85 -4.73
N ALA A 107 6.35 4.78 -5.49
CA ALA A 107 7.14 3.56 -5.40
C ALA A 107 8.60 3.79 -5.82
N VAL A 108 9.50 3.07 -5.16
CA VAL A 108 10.93 3.02 -5.48
C VAL A 108 11.22 1.75 -6.27
N GLU A 109 11.98 1.87 -7.36
CA GLU A 109 12.54 0.72 -8.09
C GLU A 109 14.05 0.87 -8.23
N GLU A 110 14.75 -0.23 -8.02
CA GLU A 110 16.19 -0.37 -8.23
C GLU A 110 16.55 -0.52 -9.71
N VAL A 111 17.65 0.12 -10.12
CA VAL A 111 18.21 0.07 -11.46
C VAL A 111 19.66 -0.41 -11.37
N GLY A 112 20.00 -1.39 -12.22
CA GLY A 112 21.32 -2.02 -12.24
C GLY A 112 21.39 -3.33 -11.43
N GLU A 113 22.53 -4.01 -11.50
CA GLU A 113 22.82 -5.21 -10.72
C GLU A 113 23.88 -4.87 -9.66
N ALA A 114 23.53 -4.94 -8.37
CA ALA A 114 24.46 -4.65 -7.30
C ALA A 114 25.59 -5.68 -7.21
N LYS A 115 26.84 -5.24 -7.03
CA LYS A 115 28.00 -6.13 -6.80
C LYS A 115 27.79 -7.05 -5.61
N GLY A 116 27.13 -6.55 -4.55
CA GLY A 116 26.77 -7.35 -3.37
C GLY A 116 25.88 -8.56 -3.68
N LEU A 117 25.05 -8.51 -4.72
CA LEU A 117 24.19 -9.62 -5.14
C LEU A 117 25.00 -10.78 -5.75
N LEU A 118 26.04 -10.47 -6.53
CA LEU A 118 26.98 -11.48 -7.05
C LEU A 118 27.77 -12.19 -5.93
N SER A 119 27.97 -11.49 -4.82
CA SER A 119 28.57 -12.05 -3.60
C SER A 119 27.57 -12.78 -2.69
N GLY A 120 26.33 -13.00 -3.14
CA GLY A 120 25.28 -13.71 -2.42
C GLY A 120 24.48 -12.87 -1.42
N GLY A 121 24.66 -11.56 -1.40
CA GLY A 121 23.89 -10.64 -0.56
C GLY A 121 22.42 -10.53 -0.97
N ILE A 122 21.56 -10.21 -0.01
CA ILE A 122 20.11 -10.08 -0.18
C ILE A 122 19.75 -8.59 -0.11
N ILE A 123 18.96 -8.12 -1.07
CA ILE A 123 18.41 -6.76 -1.06
C ILE A 123 17.21 -6.71 -0.11
N GLU A 124 17.28 -5.87 0.93
CA GLU A 124 16.16 -5.54 1.80
C GLU A 124 15.69 -4.10 1.55
N HIS A 125 14.40 -3.94 1.28
CA HIS A 125 13.76 -2.63 1.13
C HIS A 125 13.20 -2.18 2.48
N SER A 126 13.95 -1.34 3.18
CA SER A 126 13.49 -0.66 4.40
C SER A 126 12.31 0.28 4.12
N LEU A 127 12.30 0.93 2.94
CA LEU A 127 11.16 1.67 2.41
C LEU A 127 10.88 1.24 0.96
N ARG A 128 9.62 0.90 0.67
CA ARG A 128 9.14 0.64 -0.72
C ARG A 128 8.55 1.88 -1.39
N GLU A 129 8.19 2.88 -0.60
CA GLU A 129 7.54 4.11 -1.04
C GLU A 129 8.20 5.31 -0.36
N LEU A 130 8.36 6.41 -1.10
CA LEU A 130 8.82 7.70 -0.59
C LEU A 130 7.72 8.74 -0.68
N ARG A 131 7.54 9.52 0.40
CA ARG A 131 6.58 10.63 0.48
C ARG A 131 7.19 11.88 -0.13
N ILE A 132 6.56 12.33 -1.20
CA ILE A 132 6.98 13.49 -1.97
C ILE A 132 5.95 14.63 -1.91
N GLU A 133 6.44 15.87 -1.93
CA GLU A 133 5.70 17.08 -2.27
C GLU A 133 6.01 17.48 -3.72
N CYS A 134 5.00 17.51 -4.58
CA CYS A 134 5.13 17.93 -5.98
C CYS A 134 3.83 18.57 -6.50
N TYR A 135 3.87 19.17 -7.70
CA TYR A 135 2.65 19.51 -8.43
C TYR A 135 2.07 18.25 -9.09
N PRO A 136 0.75 18.15 -9.30
CA PRO A 136 0.15 16.98 -9.91
C PRO A 136 0.64 16.66 -11.34
N GLN A 137 1.23 17.64 -12.04
CA GLN A 137 1.83 17.44 -13.37
C GLN A 137 3.23 16.82 -13.33
N ASP A 138 3.95 16.97 -12.21
CA ASP A 138 5.35 16.57 -12.04
C ASP A 138 5.49 15.25 -11.25
N ILE A 139 4.39 14.52 -11.01
CA ILE A 139 4.41 13.23 -10.29
C ILE A 139 5.23 12.21 -11.11
N PRO A 140 6.37 11.71 -10.60
CA PRO A 140 7.08 10.61 -11.23
C PRO A 140 6.28 9.31 -11.05
N THR A 141 6.36 8.43 -12.04
CA THR A 141 5.71 7.11 -11.97
C THR A 141 6.37 6.20 -10.94
N VAL A 142 7.70 6.23 -10.93
CA VAL A 142 8.64 5.44 -10.11
C VAL A 142 9.81 6.37 -9.78
N ILE A 143 10.46 6.15 -8.64
CA ILE A 143 11.76 6.76 -8.31
C ILE A 143 12.84 5.70 -8.53
N GLU A 144 13.67 5.90 -9.57
CA GLU A 144 14.79 5.03 -9.91
C GLU A 144 15.97 5.26 -8.94
N ILE A 145 16.52 4.18 -8.38
CA ILE A 145 17.75 4.20 -7.56
C ILE A 145 18.80 3.30 -8.20
N ASP A 146 19.98 3.85 -8.52
CA ASP A 146 21.11 3.04 -9.00
C ASP A 146 21.72 2.24 -7.84
N ILE A 147 21.72 0.92 -7.95
CA ILE A 147 22.28 0.00 -6.95
C ILE A 147 23.62 -0.62 -7.37
N THR A 148 24.14 -0.26 -8.55
CA THR A 148 25.28 -0.94 -9.21
C THR A 148 26.56 -0.94 -8.35
N GLU A 149 26.78 0.08 -7.53
CA GLU A 149 27.99 0.19 -6.71
C GLU A 149 27.89 -0.42 -5.31
N LEU A 150 26.70 -0.85 -4.85
CA LEU A 150 26.49 -1.37 -3.49
C LEU A 150 27.24 -2.69 -3.22
N GLU A 151 27.93 -2.75 -2.08
CA GLU A 151 28.51 -3.96 -1.51
C GLU A 151 27.67 -4.50 -0.34
N ILE A 152 28.08 -5.63 0.25
CA ILE A 152 27.35 -6.24 1.37
C ILE A 152 27.61 -5.45 2.65
N GLY A 153 26.54 -4.94 3.26
CA GLY A 153 26.57 -4.09 4.45
C GLY A 153 26.22 -2.62 4.17
N ASP A 154 26.17 -2.21 2.90
CA ASP A 154 25.86 -0.84 2.50
C ASP A 154 24.34 -0.57 2.49
N SER A 155 23.98 0.71 2.64
CA SER A 155 22.60 1.20 2.55
C SER A 155 22.52 2.55 1.86
N ILE A 156 21.52 2.74 1.00
CA ILE A 156 21.21 4.02 0.36
C ILE A 156 20.22 4.79 1.22
N HIS A 157 20.57 6.02 1.56
CA HIS A 157 19.72 6.92 2.36
C HIS A 157 18.88 7.85 1.48
N VAL A 158 17.73 8.34 1.99
CA VAL A 158 16.84 9.27 1.26
C VAL A 158 17.59 10.51 0.77
N GLY A 159 18.56 11.01 1.53
CA GLY A 159 19.37 12.18 1.15
C GLY A 159 20.33 11.98 -0.03
N GLU A 160 20.63 10.74 -0.41
CA GLU A 160 21.55 10.39 -1.49
C GLU A 160 20.84 10.24 -2.86
N ILE A 161 19.51 10.05 -2.83
CA ILE A 161 18.68 9.89 -4.02
C ILE A 161 18.55 11.22 -4.76
N THR A 162 18.82 11.25 -6.06
CA THR A 162 18.63 12.47 -6.87
C THR A 162 17.13 12.76 -7.05
N PRO A 163 16.60 13.90 -6.55
CA PRO A 163 15.17 14.19 -6.68
C PRO A 163 14.82 14.52 -8.14
N PRO A 164 13.78 13.88 -8.72
CA PRO A 164 13.28 14.25 -10.04
C PRO A 164 12.74 15.69 -10.08
N LYS A 165 12.64 16.26 -11.28
CA LYS A 165 12.28 17.67 -11.48
C LYS A 165 10.94 18.02 -10.83
N GLY A 166 10.93 19.08 -10.01
CA GLY A 166 9.71 19.57 -9.34
C GLY A 166 9.33 18.81 -8.06
N VAL A 167 10.10 17.78 -7.68
CA VAL A 167 9.80 16.90 -6.56
C VAL A 167 10.67 17.25 -5.34
N ARG A 168 10.06 17.21 -4.16
CA ARG A 168 10.74 17.37 -2.87
C ARG A 168 10.40 16.20 -1.95
N PHE A 169 11.41 15.49 -1.43
CA PHE A 169 11.21 14.48 -0.40
C PHE A 169 10.77 15.12 0.94
N LEU A 170 9.82 14.47 1.62
CA LEU A 170 9.31 14.85 2.94
C LEU A 170 9.72 13.88 4.06
N ASP A 171 10.29 12.73 3.69
CA ASP A 171 10.88 11.78 4.63
C ASP A 171 12.24 12.27 5.16
N ASP A 172 12.71 11.59 6.21
CA ASP A 172 13.97 11.94 6.87
C ASP A 172 15.16 11.61 5.94
N PRO A 173 16.07 12.56 5.63
CA PRO A 173 17.23 12.30 4.78
C PRO A 173 18.16 11.21 5.31
N GLU A 174 18.18 10.94 6.62
CA GLU A 174 19.01 9.89 7.24
C GLU A 174 18.36 8.50 7.14
N GLN A 175 17.09 8.40 6.75
CA GLN A 175 16.38 7.12 6.66
C GLN A 175 16.91 6.27 5.49
N SER A 176 17.23 5.00 5.77
CA SER A 176 17.59 4.01 4.74
C SER A 176 16.38 3.60 3.90
N VAL A 177 16.57 3.49 2.59
CA VAL A 177 15.54 3.05 1.63
C VAL A 177 15.81 1.61 1.20
N ILE A 178 17.04 1.34 0.74
CA ILE A 178 17.52 0.03 0.29
C ILE A 178 18.79 -0.30 1.06
N SER A 179 18.89 -1.51 1.60
CA SER A 179 20.07 -2.03 2.30
C SER A 179 20.42 -3.42 1.80
N LEU A 180 21.72 -3.71 1.64
CA LEU A 180 22.19 -4.98 1.09
C LEU A 180 22.80 -5.82 2.22
N ILE A 181 22.15 -6.92 2.59
CA ILE A 181 22.46 -7.69 3.81
C ILE A 181 23.17 -9.00 3.46
N ALA A 182 24.12 -9.42 4.30
CA ALA A 182 24.79 -10.71 4.14
C ALA A 182 23.78 -11.87 4.30
N PRO A 183 23.85 -12.92 3.48
CA PRO A 183 22.96 -14.07 3.63
C PRO A 183 23.25 -14.73 4.98
N LYS A 184 22.26 -14.70 5.88
CA LYS A 184 22.36 -15.45 7.13
C LYS A 184 22.24 -16.93 6.82
N VAL A 185 23.38 -17.58 6.64
CA VAL A 185 23.45 -19.05 6.62
C VAL A 185 23.06 -19.51 8.02
N GLU A 186 21.84 -20.01 8.17
CA GLU A 186 21.53 -20.94 9.25
C GLU A 186 22.32 -22.21 8.97
N THR A 187 23.52 -22.27 9.55
CA THR A 187 24.15 -23.54 9.84
C THR A 187 23.24 -24.25 10.82
N GLU A 188 22.58 -25.31 10.35
CA GLU A 188 22.10 -26.40 11.20
C GLU A 188 23.34 -27.04 11.86
N GLU A 189 23.90 -26.38 12.88
CA GLU A 189 24.88 -26.99 13.75
C GLU A 189 24.15 -28.04 14.60
N THR A 190 24.34 -29.28 14.20
CA THR A 190 24.04 -30.48 14.97
C THR A 190 24.64 -30.40 16.37
N GLU A 191 23.84 -30.06 17.37
CA GLU A 191 24.10 -30.38 18.78
C GLU A 191 23.32 -31.64 19.22
N GLU A 192 23.70 -32.79 18.64
CA GLU A 192 23.54 -34.07 19.35
C GLU A 192 24.74 -34.26 20.30
N THR A 193 24.64 -33.81 21.55
CA THR A 193 25.17 -34.50 22.76
C THR A 193 24.98 -33.66 24.03
N GLY A 194 24.41 -34.24 25.11
CA GLY A 194 24.33 -33.54 26.41
C GLY A 194 23.22 -34.00 27.35
N GLU A 195 23.25 -35.27 27.75
CA GLU A 195 22.55 -35.92 28.89
C GLU A 195 21.48 -35.13 29.68
N LEU A 196 20.24 -35.62 29.63
CA LEU A 196 19.22 -35.31 30.65
C LEU A 196 19.57 -35.97 31.99
N GLY A 197 19.63 -35.16 33.03
CA GLY A 197 19.34 -35.55 34.42
C GLY A 197 19.52 -34.35 35.36
N GLU A 198 18.72 -34.11 36.39
CA GLU A 198 17.45 -34.67 36.87
C GLU A 198 17.09 -33.83 38.12
N GLU A 199 15.85 -33.34 38.23
CA GLU A 199 15.26 -32.64 39.42
C GLU A 199 16.00 -31.35 39.91
N VAL A 200 15.48 -30.43 40.73
CA VAL A 200 14.31 -30.24 41.64
C VAL A 200 13.89 -28.76 41.53
N SER A 201 12.69 -28.25 41.87
CA SER A 201 11.35 -28.76 42.21
C SER A 201 10.41 -27.51 42.30
N GLY A 202 9.24 -27.58 42.96
CA GLY A 202 8.67 -26.40 43.65
C GLY A 202 7.48 -25.65 43.03
N SER A 203 6.53 -26.31 42.36
CA SER A 203 5.21 -25.71 42.12
C SER A 203 4.27 -25.97 43.32
N ALA A 204 3.92 -24.91 44.06
CA ALA A 204 2.81 -24.91 45.02
C ALA A 204 1.85 -23.74 44.68
N PRO A 205 0.53 -23.93 44.76
CA PRO A 205 -0.48 -22.99 44.24
C PRO A 205 -0.98 -22.01 45.31
N GLU A 206 -1.71 -20.96 44.91
CA GLU A 206 -3.08 -20.65 45.39
C GLU A 206 -3.71 -19.43 44.63
N PRO A 207 -5.03 -19.14 44.76
CA PRO A 207 -5.85 -18.72 43.61
C PRO A 207 -6.48 -17.31 43.75
N GLU A 208 -7.39 -16.92 42.84
CA GLU A 208 -8.80 -16.62 43.21
C GLU A 208 -9.76 -16.30 42.03
N LEU A 209 -11.04 -16.42 42.37
CA LEU A 209 -12.31 -16.33 41.64
C LEU A 209 -12.51 -15.23 40.58
N ILE A 210 -13.21 -15.59 39.48
CA ILE A 210 -14.32 -14.79 38.92
C ILE A 210 -15.56 -15.69 38.74
N ARG A 211 -16.75 -15.11 38.97
CA ARG A 211 -17.99 -15.82 39.33
C ARG A 211 -18.82 -16.30 38.12
N LYS A 212 -19.41 -17.49 38.26
CA LYS A 212 -20.40 -18.08 37.35
C LYS A 212 -21.73 -17.30 37.43
N ARG A 213 -22.22 -16.77 36.30
CA ARG A 213 -23.59 -16.23 36.18
C ARG A 213 -24.56 -17.40 35.95
N PRO A 214 -25.72 -17.50 36.63
CA PRO A 214 -26.69 -18.55 36.37
C PRO A 214 -27.38 -18.34 35.01
N LYS A 215 -27.65 -19.45 34.31
CA LYS A 215 -28.62 -19.48 33.21
C LYS A 215 -30.04 -19.35 33.78
N ALA A 216 -30.94 -18.78 32.98
CA ALA A 216 -32.37 -18.99 33.12
C ALA A 216 -32.82 -19.94 31.99
N GLU A 217 -33.48 -21.02 32.38
CA GLU A 217 -34.31 -21.95 31.60
C GLU A 217 -35.53 -22.14 32.54
N ASP A 218 -36.66 -21.53 32.21
CA ASP A 218 -37.86 -22.16 31.61
C ASP A 218 -38.75 -22.87 32.65
N GLU A 219 -39.96 -22.33 32.91
CA GLU A 219 -41.23 -23.08 33.01
C GLU A 219 -42.45 -22.12 33.19
N GLU A 220 -43.56 -22.49 32.51
CA GLU A 220 -44.95 -21.97 32.54
C GLU A 220 -45.27 -20.51 32.10
#